data_AF-A0A962HDN3-F1
#
_entry.id   AF-A0A962HDN3-F1
#
_cell.length_a   1.000
_cell.length_b   1.000
_cell.length_c   1.000
_cell.angle_alpha   90.00
_cell.angle_beta   90.00
_cell.angle_gamma   90.00
#
_symmetry.space_group_name_H-M   'P 1'
#
loop_
_entity.id
_entity.type
_entity.pdbx_description
1 polymer ?
#
loop_
_entity_poly.entity_id
_entity_poly.type
_entity_poly.pdbx_seq_one_letter_code
_entity_poly.pdbx_strand_id
1 'polypeptide(L)'
;MKKIFKILLINCIFFFLFSELVFFSISATAYLTKAPWAQKIAVITDKAFSWETAFLDNYKKGKLVYLNIHQPHETRGWSMIPGKTVKRGGNTYSSNAQGFRSTYDFVNDSRFKIMLIGDSFTFGDDADDKEIWPWLLQQKDSKFNVLNMGGTGYGVDQMLLTLQEQIEQYSPQIVIAAFISDDLVRS
;
A
#
# COMPACT_ATOMS: atom_id res chain seq x y z
N MET A 1 -0.74 -49.67 -57.90
CA MET A 1 -1.95 -49.05 -57.30
C MET A 1 -2.08 -49.30 -55.79
N LYS A 2 -2.08 -50.54 -55.26
CA LYS A 2 -2.27 -50.81 -53.82
C LYS A 2 -1.25 -50.16 -52.86
N LYS A 3 0.03 -50.04 -53.24
CA LYS A 3 1.08 -49.39 -52.41
C LYS A 3 0.88 -47.88 -52.26
N ILE A 4 0.48 -47.19 -53.33
CA ILE A 4 0.23 -45.74 -53.33
C ILE A 4 -0.98 -45.42 -52.45
N PHE A 5 -2.04 -46.21 -52.55
CA PHE A 5 -3.22 -46.06 -51.69
C PHE A 5 -2.89 -46.24 -50.20
N LYS A 6 -2.03 -47.22 -49.86
CA LYS A 6 -1.57 -47.43 -48.47
C LYS A 6 -0.76 -46.25 -47.93
N ILE A 7 0.10 -45.64 -48.75
CA ILE A 7 0.88 -44.46 -48.36
C ILE A 7 -0.03 -43.24 -48.15
N LEU A 8 -0.99 -43.01 -49.06
CA LEU A 8 -1.97 -41.93 -48.92
C LEU A 8 -2.81 -42.09 -47.65
N LEU A 9 -3.30 -43.31 -47.38
CA LEU A 9 -4.07 -43.60 -46.17
C LEU A 9 -3.27 -43.34 -44.89
N ILE A 10 -2.00 -43.75 -44.84
CA ILE A 10 -1.11 -43.50 -43.70
C ILE A 10 -0.89 -41.99 -43.49
N ASN A 11 -0.63 -41.23 -44.56
CA ASN A 11 -0.45 -39.78 -44.46
C ASN A 11 -1.73 -39.07 -44.01
N CYS A 12 -2.90 -39.51 -44.47
CA CYS A 12 -4.18 -38.97 -43.99
C CYS A 12 -4.41 -39.24 -42.50
N ILE A 13 -4.06 -40.44 -42.01
CA ILE A 13 -4.16 -40.78 -40.58
C ILE A 13 -3.20 -39.91 -39.75
N PHE A 14 -1.95 -39.75 -40.19
CA PHE A 14 -0.99 -38.87 -39.50
C PHE A 14 -1.44 -37.41 -39.48
N PHE A 15 -1.98 -36.91 -40.59
CA PHE A 15 -2.51 -35.55 -40.66
C PHE A 15 -3.69 -35.36 -39.70
N PHE A 16 -4.62 -36.32 -39.63
CA PHE A 16 -5.73 -36.28 -38.69
C PHE A 16 -5.26 -36.29 -37.23
N LEU A 17 -4.37 -37.22 -36.86
CA LEU A 17 -3.82 -37.30 -35.50
C LEU A 17 -3.04 -36.03 -35.11
N PHE A 18 -2.28 -35.46 -36.05
CA PHE A 18 -1.58 -34.21 -35.83
C PHE A 18 -2.56 -33.04 -35.64
N SER A 19 -3.62 -32.97 -36.45
CA SER A 19 -4.65 -31.93 -36.31
C SER A 19 -5.37 -32.01 -34.96
N GLU A 20 -5.74 -33.20 -34.49
CA GLU A 20 -6.34 -33.42 -33.18
C GLU A 20 -5.41 -32.98 -32.03
N LEU A 21 -4.12 -33.29 -32.12
CA LEU A 21 -3.13 -32.85 -31.14
C LEU A 21 -3.01 -31.33 -31.08
N VAL A 22 -3.03 -30.66 -32.25
CA VAL A 22 -3.01 -29.19 -32.34
C VAL A 22 -4.28 -28.60 -31.75
N PHE A 23 -5.45 -29.14 -32.09
CA PHE A 23 -6.73 -28.72 -31.51
C PHE A 23 -6.77 -28.87 -29.99
N PHE A 24 -6.34 -30.03 -29.48
CA PHE A 24 -6.26 -30.28 -28.03
C PHE A 24 -5.34 -29.27 -27.34
N SER A 25 -4.19 -28.96 -27.95
CA SER A 25 -3.24 -27.98 -27.41
C SER A 25 -3.81 -26.55 -27.38
N ILE A 26 -4.53 -26.14 -28.43
CA ILE A 26 -5.22 -24.84 -28.49
C ILE A 26 -6.33 -24.79 -27.43
N SER A 27 -7.15 -25.84 -27.32
CA SER A 27 -8.23 -25.92 -26.34
C SER A 27 -7.72 -25.94 -24.90
N ALA A 28 -6.65 -26.68 -24.61
CA ALA A 28 -6.01 -26.69 -23.29
C ALA A 28 -5.46 -25.31 -22.94
N THR A 29 -4.81 -24.63 -23.88
CA THR A 29 -4.30 -23.26 -23.68
C THR A 29 -5.44 -22.25 -23.47
N ALA A 30 -6.52 -22.35 -24.25
CA ALA A 30 -7.71 -21.52 -24.09
C ALA A 30 -8.44 -21.77 -22.75
N TYR A 31 -8.42 -23.01 -22.27
CA TYR A 31 -8.98 -23.37 -20.97
C TYR A 31 -8.11 -22.83 -19.82
N LEU A 32 -6.80 -23.02 -19.90
CA LEU A 32 -5.84 -22.54 -18.89
C LEU A 32 -5.84 -21.00 -18.80
N THR A 33 -5.94 -20.29 -19.92
CA THR A 33 -6.03 -18.81 -19.92
C THR A 33 -7.33 -18.28 -19.34
N LYS A 34 -8.42 -19.07 -19.35
CA LYS A 34 -9.72 -18.71 -18.77
C LYS A 34 -9.93 -19.22 -17.34
N ALA A 35 -9.09 -20.14 -16.88
CA ALA A 35 -9.23 -20.72 -15.56
C ALA A 35 -8.85 -19.69 -14.47
N PRO A 36 -9.73 -19.40 -13.50
CA PRO A 36 -9.48 -18.36 -12.49
C PRO A 36 -8.21 -18.60 -11.66
N TRP A 37 -7.84 -19.86 -11.41
CA TRP A 37 -6.64 -20.21 -10.66
C TRP A 37 -5.36 -20.00 -11.46
N ALA A 38 -5.38 -20.27 -12.77
CA ALA A 38 -4.25 -20.08 -13.65
C ALA A 38 -4.02 -18.59 -13.93
N GLN A 39 -5.08 -17.79 -14.05
CA GLN A 39 -4.99 -16.33 -14.09
C GLN A 39 -4.36 -15.77 -12.80
N LYS A 40 -4.71 -16.31 -11.62
CA LYS A 40 -4.08 -15.92 -10.35
C LYS A 40 -2.57 -16.23 -10.31
N ILE A 41 -2.15 -17.38 -10.87
CA ILE A 41 -0.72 -17.76 -10.94
C ILE A 41 0.02 -16.92 -12.00
N ALA A 42 -0.61 -16.66 -13.14
CA ALA A 42 -0.05 -15.81 -14.20
C ALA A 42 0.18 -14.39 -13.69
N VAL A 43 -0.75 -13.83 -12.91
CA VAL A 43 -0.57 -12.52 -12.26
C VAL A 43 0.64 -12.52 -11.30
N ILE A 44 0.94 -13.62 -10.62
CA ILE A 44 2.09 -13.68 -9.69
C ILE A 44 3.43 -13.85 -10.43
N THR A 45 3.41 -14.36 -11.65
CA THR A 45 4.62 -14.74 -12.42
C THR A 45 4.92 -13.80 -13.59
N ASP A 46 4.01 -12.89 -13.93
CA ASP A 46 4.26 -11.84 -14.90
C ASP A 46 5.23 -10.80 -14.31
N LYS A 47 6.35 -10.55 -15.00
CA LYS A 47 7.30 -9.48 -14.64
C LYS A 47 6.60 -8.11 -14.53
N ALA A 48 5.44 -7.93 -15.17
CA ALA A 48 4.63 -6.73 -15.08
C ALA A 48 3.88 -6.57 -13.73
N PHE A 49 3.71 -7.64 -12.94
CA PHE A 49 3.15 -7.57 -11.58
C PHE A 49 4.27 -7.48 -10.55
N SER A 50 5.04 -6.42 -10.62
CA SER A 50 5.88 -6.03 -9.50
C SER A 50 5.02 -5.29 -8.46
N TRP A 51 5.44 -5.27 -7.19
CA TRP A 51 4.69 -4.57 -6.14
C TRP A 51 4.56 -3.08 -6.47
N GLU A 52 5.50 -2.52 -7.24
CA GLU A 52 5.49 -1.17 -7.78
C GLU A 52 4.31 -0.97 -8.75
N THR A 53 4.09 -1.88 -9.72
CA THR A 53 2.93 -1.78 -10.63
C THR A 53 1.63 -1.90 -9.85
N ALA A 54 1.55 -2.85 -8.92
CA ALA A 54 0.38 -3.01 -8.06
C ALA A 54 0.15 -1.76 -7.19
N PHE A 55 1.20 -1.16 -6.65
CA PHE A 55 1.15 0.09 -5.92
C PHE A 55 0.63 1.23 -6.80
N LEU A 56 1.21 1.44 -7.98
CA LEU A 56 0.82 2.50 -8.93
C LEU A 56 -0.62 2.35 -9.41
N ASP A 57 -1.09 1.12 -9.66
CA ASP A 57 -2.47 0.86 -10.04
C ASP A 57 -3.44 1.17 -8.90
N ASN A 58 -3.08 0.81 -7.67
CA ASN A 58 -3.88 1.15 -6.49
C ASN A 58 -3.82 2.65 -6.20
N TYR A 59 -2.67 3.30 -6.43
CA TYR A 59 -2.47 4.75 -6.37
C TYR A 59 -3.47 5.48 -7.26
N LYS A 60 -3.48 5.14 -8.55
CA LYS A 60 -4.40 5.73 -9.54
C LYS A 60 -5.87 5.51 -9.20
N LYS A 61 -6.19 4.42 -8.51
CA LYS A 61 -7.57 4.08 -8.10
C LYS A 61 -7.95 4.69 -6.73
N GLY A 62 -7.04 5.38 -6.05
CA GLY A 62 -7.25 5.87 -4.68
C GLY A 62 -7.43 4.76 -3.65
N LYS A 63 -6.96 3.54 -3.95
CA LYS A 63 -7.06 2.34 -3.09
C LYS A 63 -5.74 2.07 -2.39
N LEU A 64 -5.01 3.12 -2.03
CA LEU A 64 -3.65 3.01 -1.54
C LEU A 64 -3.55 2.22 -0.24
N VAL A 65 -2.39 1.58 -0.15
CA VAL A 65 -1.84 0.61 0.80
C VAL A 65 -2.32 0.79 2.25
N TYR A 66 -2.41 -0.33 2.97
CA TYR A 66 -2.82 -0.48 4.38
C TYR A 66 -4.25 0.03 4.67
N LEU A 67 -5.13 -0.91 5.05
CA LEU A 67 -6.40 -0.66 5.73
C LEU A 67 -7.44 0.23 5.03
N ASN A 68 -7.22 0.62 3.76
CA ASN A 68 -8.04 1.60 3.07
C ASN A 68 -8.14 2.91 3.88
N ILE A 69 -7.08 3.29 4.61
CA ILE A 69 -7.03 4.53 5.40
C ILE A 69 -6.26 5.66 4.72
N HIS A 70 -5.60 5.35 3.60
CA HIS A 70 -4.75 6.28 2.87
C HIS A 70 -5.40 6.78 1.58
N GLN A 71 -4.97 7.96 1.15
CA GLN A 71 -5.29 8.61 -0.11
C GLN A 71 -4.01 9.15 -0.77
N PRO A 72 -3.99 9.39 -2.09
CA PRO A 72 -2.89 10.08 -2.75
C PRO A 72 -2.61 11.46 -2.13
N HIS A 73 -1.33 11.85 -2.07
CA HIS A 73 -0.87 13.16 -1.64
C HIS A 73 0.15 13.70 -2.63
N GLU A 74 0.04 14.97 -3.02
CA GLU A 74 0.78 15.53 -4.15
C GLU A 74 2.30 15.48 -3.99
N THR A 75 2.79 15.77 -2.78
CA THR A 75 4.22 15.84 -2.44
C THR A 75 4.74 14.56 -1.78
N ARG A 76 4.00 14.06 -0.78
CA ARG A 76 4.37 12.91 0.04
C ARG A 76 4.01 11.56 -0.58
N GLY A 77 3.36 11.55 -1.74
CA GLY A 77 2.82 10.34 -2.37
C GLY A 77 1.50 9.87 -1.73
N TRP A 78 1.46 9.65 -0.41
CA TRP A 78 0.21 9.29 0.27
C TRP A 78 0.05 10.05 1.58
N SER A 79 -1.19 10.11 2.07
CA SER A 79 -1.55 10.63 3.40
C SER A 79 -2.78 9.89 3.92
N MET A 80 -3.14 10.10 5.19
CA MET A 80 -4.39 9.56 5.74
C MET A 80 -5.59 10.31 5.16
N ILE A 81 -6.71 9.61 4.99
CA ILE A 81 -8.00 10.21 4.67
C ILE A 81 -8.51 10.94 5.91
N PRO A 82 -8.75 12.27 5.87
CA PRO A 82 -9.21 13.04 7.03
C PRO A 82 -10.49 12.50 7.66
N GLY A 83 -10.55 12.48 8.99
CA GLY A 83 -11.74 12.08 9.76
C GLY A 83 -12.12 10.61 9.63
N LYS A 84 -11.21 9.75 9.15
CA LYS A 84 -11.47 8.32 8.94
C LYS A 84 -11.05 7.50 10.15
N THR A 85 -11.93 6.58 10.55
CA THR A 85 -11.63 5.55 11.54
C THR A 85 -11.82 4.16 10.94
N VAL A 86 -10.84 3.28 11.12
CA VAL A 86 -10.88 1.87 10.70
C VAL A 86 -10.50 0.96 11.85
N LYS A 87 -11.13 -0.21 11.92
CA LYS A 87 -10.78 -1.27 12.88
C LYS A 87 -10.19 -2.47 12.17
N ARG A 88 -9.08 -2.99 12.69
CA ARG A 88 -8.42 -4.18 12.13
C ARG A 88 -7.56 -4.89 13.18
N GLY A 89 -7.70 -6.20 13.25
CA GLY A 89 -6.91 -7.03 14.18
C GLY A 89 -7.15 -6.69 15.65
N GLY A 90 -8.31 -6.10 15.99
CA GLY A 90 -8.60 -5.61 17.35
C GLY A 90 -8.24 -4.14 17.59
N ASN A 91 -7.43 -3.54 16.72
CA ASN A 91 -6.94 -2.17 16.89
C ASN A 91 -7.80 -1.17 16.12
N THR A 92 -7.99 0.02 16.69
CA THR A 92 -8.63 1.17 16.07
C THR A 92 -7.58 2.15 15.55
N TYR A 93 -7.75 2.59 14.31
CA TYR A 93 -6.91 3.55 13.62
C TYR A 93 -7.77 4.77 13.29
N SER A 94 -7.59 5.87 14.02
CA SER A 94 -8.32 7.12 13.79
C SER A 94 -7.41 8.20 13.22
N SER A 95 -7.93 8.90 12.22
CA SER A 95 -7.35 10.15 11.72
C SER A 95 -8.24 11.33 12.10
N ASN A 96 -7.61 12.45 12.44
CA ASN A 96 -8.30 13.69 12.76
C ASN A 96 -8.78 14.42 11.50
N ALA A 97 -9.46 15.55 11.68
CA ALA A 97 -9.98 16.37 10.58
C ALA A 97 -8.88 16.92 9.65
N GLN A 98 -7.62 16.95 10.11
CA GLN A 98 -6.46 17.38 9.35
C GLN A 98 -5.75 16.23 8.60
N GLY A 99 -6.21 14.98 8.73
CA GLY A 99 -5.60 13.84 8.04
C GLY A 99 -4.33 13.32 8.69
N PHE A 100 -4.24 13.37 10.02
CA PHE A 100 -3.13 12.81 10.80
C PHE A 100 -3.63 11.81 11.85
N ARG A 101 -2.76 10.86 12.26
CA ARG A 101 -3.11 9.82 13.24
C ARG A 101 -3.36 10.42 14.62
N SER A 102 -4.62 10.58 14.99
CA SER A 102 -5.02 11.16 16.27
C SER A 102 -6.50 10.92 16.56
N THR A 103 -6.85 10.86 17.85
CA THR A 103 -8.25 10.84 18.33
C THR A 103 -8.80 12.24 18.62
N TYR A 104 -8.03 13.28 18.31
CA TYR A 104 -8.40 14.69 18.50
C TYR A 104 -7.83 15.56 17.38
N ASP A 105 -8.52 16.65 17.09
CA ASP A 105 -8.07 17.63 16.11
C ASP A 105 -6.90 18.45 16.65
N PHE A 106 -5.95 18.72 15.78
CA PHE A 106 -4.81 19.57 16.11
C PHE A 106 -5.23 21.03 16.12
N VAL A 107 -5.43 21.57 17.32
CA VAL A 107 -5.77 22.97 17.54
C VAL A 107 -4.51 23.82 17.68
N ASN A 108 -4.53 25.02 17.12
CA ASN A 108 -3.45 25.99 17.31
C ASN A 108 -3.75 26.87 18.54
N ASP A 109 -3.61 26.28 19.73
CA ASP A 109 -3.85 26.95 21.01
C ASP A 109 -2.53 27.26 21.75
N SER A 110 -2.65 27.70 23.00
CA SER A 110 -1.53 28.08 23.87
C SER A 110 -0.79 26.89 24.51
N ARG A 111 -1.19 25.65 24.23
CA ARG A 111 -0.48 24.47 24.74
C ARG A 111 0.91 24.35 24.13
N PHE A 112 1.76 23.62 24.83
CA PHE A 112 3.10 23.29 24.38
C PHE A 112 3.02 22.23 23.28
N LYS A 113 3.27 22.65 22.03
CA LYS A 113 3.14 21.84 20.83
C LYS A 113 4.42 21.06 20.57
N ILE A 114 4.27 19.75 20.50
CA ILE A 114 5.34 18.81 20.19
C ILE A 114 4.96 18.15 18.88
N MET A 115 5.66 18.50 17.80
CA MET A 115 5.45 17.91 16.48
C MET A 115 6.31 16.67 16.33
N LEU A 116 5.69 15.57 15.91
CA LEU A 116 6.38 14.30 15.69
C LEU A 116 6.35 13.98 14.20
N ILE A 117 7.52 13.80 13.59
CA ILE A 117 7.66 13.30 12.23
C ILE A 117 8.37 11.94 12.29
N GLY A 118 7.90 10.99 11.50
CA GLY A 118 8.42 9.62 11.55
C GLY A 118 7.66 8.69 10.61
N ASP A 119 8.00 7.41 10.70
CA ASP A 119 7.46 6.35 9.87
C ASP A 119 6.30 5.60 10.57
N SER A 120 6.11 4.33 10.21
CA SER A 120 5.20 3.36 10.85
C SER A 120 5.35 3.27 12.38
N PHE A 121 6.53 3.47 12.96
CA PHE A 121 6.72 3.41 14.42
C PHE A 121 6.16 4.64 15.13
N THR A 122 6.17 5.79 14.46
CA THR A 122 5.56 7.03 14.97
C THR A 122 4.07 7.07 14.67
N PHE A 123 3.66 6.62 13.48
CA PHE A 123 2.26 6.41 13.14
C PHE A 123 1.60 5.40 14.10
N GLY A 124 2.34 4.37 14.51
CA GLY A 124 1.85 3.30 15.38
C GLY A 124 1.06 2.25 14.59
N ASP A 125 1.69 1.70 13.56
CA ASP A 125 1.16 0.51 12.90
C ASP A 125 1.10 -0.67 13.88
N ASP A 126 0.04 -1.46 13.78
CA ASP A 126 -0.25 -2.61 14.64
C ASP A 126 -0.47 -2.29 16.13
N ALA A 127 -0.80 -1.04 16.45
CA ALA A 127 -1.22 -0.60 17.79
C ALA A 127 -2.54 0.20 17.75
N ASP A 128 -3.36 0.05 18.81
CA ASP A 128 -4.57 0.85 18.98
C ASP A 128 -4.22 2.33 19.25
N ASP A 129 -5.13 3.24 18.88
CA ASP A 129 -4.99 4.69 19.09
C ASP A 129 -4.51 5.08 20.49
N LYS A 130 -4.86 4.32 21.53
CA LYS A 130 -4.49 4.62 22.93
C LYS A 130 -3.21 3.92 23.41
N GLU A 131 -2.57 3.14 22.56
CA GLU A 131 -1.36 2.36 22.89
C GLU A 131 -0.11 2.93 22.22
N ILE A 132 -0.28 3.78 21.20
CA ILE A 132 0.83 4.41 20.49
C ILE A 132 1.54 5.43 21.38
N TRP A 133 2.87 5.52 21.25
CA TRP A 133 3.68 6.41 22.08
C TRP A 133 3.33 7.91 21.93
N PRO A 134 2.86 8.44 20.78
CA PRO A 134 2.39 9.82 20.69
C PRO A 134 1.17 10.09 21.57
N TRP A 135 0.24 9.13 21.63
CA TRP A 135 -0.93 9.23 22.50
C TRP A 135 -0.50 9.17 23.97
N LEU A 136 0.40 8.25 24.32
CA LEU A 136 0.94 8.15 25.68
C LEU A 136 1.70 9.42 26.09
N LEU A 137 2.44 10.06 25.17
CA LEU A 137 3.10 11.34 25.40
C LEU A 137 2.08 12.46 25.66
N GLN A 138 0.99 12.51 24.87
CA GLN A 138 -0.10 13.46 25.09
C GLN A 138 -0.72 13.31 26.49
N GLN A 139 -0.76 12.10 27.05
CA GLN A 139 -1.29 11.86 28.40
C GLN A 139 -0.32 12.23 29.53
N LYS A 140 0.96 12.50 29.24
CA LYS A 140 1.94 12.82 30.29
C LYS A 140 1.71 14.19 30.94
N ASP A 141 1.23 15.16 30.17
CA ASP A 141 0.92 16.50 30.67
C ASP A 141 -0.24 17.09 29.85
N SER A 142 -1.26 17.61 30.52
CA SER A 142 -2.41 18.27 29.86
C SER A 142 -2.01 19.56 29.13
N LYS A 143 -0.84 20.12 29.45
CA LYS A 143 -0.25 21.26 28.73
C LYS A 143 0.34 20.86 27.38
N PHE A 144 0.51 19.58 27.10
CA PHE A 144 1.02 19.14 25.80
C PHE A 144 -0.08 19.15 24.73
N ASN A 145 0.35 19.43 23.52
CA ASN A 145 -0.42 19.24 22.29
C ASN A 145 0.47 18.47 21.32
N VAL A 146 0.33 17.15 21.32
CA VAL A 146 1.21 16.26 20.56
C VAL A 146 0.65 16.07 19.15
N LEU A 147 1.41 16.52 18.16
CA LEU A 147 1.02 16.49 16.76
C LEU A 147 1.68 15.29 16.11
N ASN A 148 1.03 14.13 16.18
CA ASN A 148 1.53 12.91 15.52
C ASN A 148 1.36 13.03 14.00
N MET A 149 2.47 13.31 13.30
CA MET A 149 2.52 13.40 11.85
C MET A 149 3.37 12.29 11.24
N GLY A 150 3.50 11.16 11.94
CA GLY A 150 4.09 9.95 11.38
C GLY A 150 3.22 9.36 10.27
N GLY A 151 3.84 8.72 9.29
CA GLY A 151 3.15 8.06 8.18
C GLY A 151 3.64 6.63 7.97
N THR A 152 2.72 5.70 7.70
CA THR A 152 3.06 4.31 7.37
C THR A 152 4.03 4.27 6.20
N GLY A 153 5.21 3.68 6.43
CA GLY A 153 6.25 3.47 5.42
C GLY A 153 6.95 4.74 4.93
N TYR A 154 6.85 5.86 5.65
CA TYR A 154 7.53 7.09 5.25
C TYR A 154 9.06 6.99 5.33
N GLY A 155 9.73 7.43 4.28
CA GLY A 155 11.17 7.73 4.27
C GLY A 155 11.48 9.13 4.83
N VAL A 156 12.77 9.43 4.98
CA VAL A 156 13.23 10.72 5.55
C VAL A 156 12.86 11.94 4.71
N ASP A 157 12.71 11.77 3.39
CA ASP A 157 12.25 12.79 2.46
C ASP A 157 10.76 13.14 2.71
N GLN A 158 9.91 12.14 2.91
CA GLN A 158 8.50 12.32 3.25
C GLN A 158 8.33 12.95 4.64
N MET A 159 9.20 12.62 5.58
CA MET A 159 9.25 13.28 6.90
C MET A 159 9.62 14.77 6.77
N LEU A 160 10.62 15.10 5.94
CA LEU A 160 11.03 16.48 5.69
C LEU A 160 9.92 17.28 4.99
N LEU A 161 9.27 16.71 3.98
CA LEU A 161 8.13 17.34 3.32
C LEU A 161 6.98 17.59 4.30
N THR A 162 6.68 16.60 5.16
CA THR A 162 5.68 16.76 6.23
C THR A 162 6.06 17.90 7.18
N LEU A 163 7.33 18.02 7.57
CA LEU A 163 7.78 19.13 8.41
C LEU A 163 7.59 20.48 7.70
N GLN A 164 8.05 20.61 6.47
CA GLN A 164 7.98 21.85 5.70
C GLN A 164 6.54 22.33 5.50
N GLU A 165 5.62 21.42 5.23
CA GLU A 165 4.20 21.74 5.02
C GLU A 165 3.50 22.22 6.30
N GLN A 166 3.95 21.76 7.48
CA GLN A 166 3.17 21.88 8.71
C GLN A 166 3.80 22.81 9.76
N ILE A 167 5.11 23.06 9.69
CA ILE A 167 5.85 23.76 10.76
C ILE A 167 5.36 25.20 10.95
N GLU A 168 5.05 25.93 9.87
CA GLU A 168 4.56 27.30 9.95
C GLU A 168 3.17 27.35 10.61
N GLN A 169 2.25 26.48 10.16
CA GLN A 169 0.87 26.43 10.66
C GLN A 169 0.81 26.18 12.16
N TYR A 170 1.61 25.24 12.66
CA TYR A 170 1.53 24.83 14.07
C TYR A 170 2.55 25.52 14.96
N SER A 171 3.63 26.08 14.42
CA SER A 171 4.70 26.74 15.17
C SER A 171 5.09 25.97 16.45
N PRO A 172 5.49 24.68 16.34
CA PRO A 172 5.76 23.85 17.50
C PRO A 172 7.00 24.33 18.25
N GLN A 173 7.01 24.17 19.57
CA GLN A 173 8.19 24.47 20.39
C GLN A 173 9.25 23.39 20.26
N ILE A 174 8.85 22.14 19.98
CA ILE A 174 9.75 21.01 19.75
C ILE A 174 9.29 20.23 18.53
N VAL A 175 10.25 19.85 17.70
CA VAL A 175 10.08 18.85 16.64
C VAL A 175 10.91 17.64 17.03
N ILE A 176 10.29 16.45 17.03
CA ILE A 176 10.97 15.17 17.22
C ILE A 176 10.95 14.42 15.89
N ALA A 177 12.12 14.21 15.30
CA ALA A 177 12.31 13.36 14.14
C ALA A 177 12.63 11.93 14.62
N ALA A 178 11.64 11.04 14.54
CA ALA A 178 11.71 9.67 15.02
C ALA A 178 11.84 8.69 13.84
N PHE A 179 12.99 8.74 13.16
CA PHE A 179 13.34 7.83 12.08
C PHE A 179 14.11 6.61 12.59
N ILE A 180 14.01 5.50 11.87
CA ILE A 180 14.85 4.32 12.04
C ILE A 180 15.89 4.23 10.92
N SER A 181 16.88 3.34 11.07
CA SER A 181 17.95 3.15 10.08
C SER A 181 17.43 2.87 8.68
N ASP A 182 16.34 2.12 8.57
CA ASP A 182 15.77 1.73 7.29
C ASP A 182 15.18 2.93 6.52
N ASP A 183 14.75 3.98 7.22
CA ASP A 183 14.13 5.15 6.58
C ASP A 183 15.14 5.98 5.80
N LEU A 184 16.43 5.83 6.11
CA LEU A 184 17.53 6.48 5.40
C LEU A 184 17.77 5.89 4.01
N VAL A 185 17.29 4.66 3.77
CA VAL A 185 17.41 3.97 2.47
C VAL A 185 16.08 3.86 1.74
N ARG A 186 14.99 4.36 2.34
CA ARG A 186 13.69 4.57 1.68
C ARG A 186 13.68 6.02 1.16
N SER A 187 13.77 6.20 -0.15
CA SER A 187 13.71 7.50 -0.83
C SER A 187 13.13 7.33 -2.23
#